data_AF-A0A8B6BWF0-F1
#
_entry.id   AF-A0A8B6BWF0-F1
#
_cell.length_a   1.000
_cell.length_b   1.000
_cell.length_c   1.000
_cell.angle_alpha   90.00
_cell.angle_beta   90.00
_cell.angle_gamma   90.00
#
_symmetry.space_group_name_H-M   'P 1'
#
loop_
_entity.id
_entity.type
_entity.pdbx_description
1 polymer ?
#
loop_
_entity_poly.entity_id
_entity_poly.type
_entity_poly.pdbx_seq_one_letter_code
_entity_poly.pdbx_strand_id
1 'polypeptide(L)'
;MKILFVCFVFGIGIAGVLGRRCVVYSAGETIPAIPKGARYGRTCHSVLFDPKRYCIEWDCPQTDCSNPIIPYSGCPYCQGTCVNDGNVYQYGVSFPCDGGCNTCTCFMSTMRACFKKTPPAECL
;
A
#
# COMPACT_ATOMS: atom_id res chain seq x y z
N MET A 1 44.91 2.04 30.88
CA MET A 1 43.54 1.67 31.30
C MET A 1 42.80 1.16 30.07
N LYS A 2 42.60 -0.16 29.98
CA LYS A 2 41.81 -0.81 28.91
C LYS A 2 40.34 -0.57 29.23
N ILE A 3 39.59 0.04 28.32
CA ILE A 3 38.12 -0.10 28.30
C ILE A 3 37.74 -0.65 26.93
N LEU A 4 37.05 -1.78 27.02
CA LEU A 4 36.62 -2.71 26.00
C LEU A 4 35.38 -2.18 25.26
N PHE A 5 35.31 -2.50 23.97
CA PHE A 5 34.13 -2.61 23.09
C PHE A 5 32.74 -2.50 23.73
N VAL A 6 31.88 -1.65 23.14
CA VAL A 6 30.49 -2.02 22.87
C VAL A 6 30.13 -1.57 21.46
N CYS A 7 30.10 -2.53 20.53
CA CYS A 7 29.45 -2.37 19.23
C CYS A 7 27.96 -2.12 19.46
N PHE A 8 27.47 -0.91 19.20
CA PHE A 8 26.03 -0.72 18.96
C PHE A 8 25.72 -1.19 17.55
N VAL A 9 25.62 -2.50 17.40
CA VAL A 9 24.84 -3.09 16.32
C VAL A 9 23.38 -2.80 16.68
N PHE A 10 22.83 -1.67 16.23
CA PHE A 10 21.37 -1.50 16.17
C PHE A 10 20.83 -2.36 15.02
N GLY A 11 21.02 -3.67 15.18
CA GLY A 11 20.29 -4.70 14.46
C GLY A 11 18.99 -4.95 15.21
N ILE A 12 18.06 -4.00 15.13
CA ILE A 12 16.64 -4.25 15.36
C ILE A 12 15.88 -3.39 14.35
N GLY A 13 16.04 -3.72 13.06
CA GLY A 13 15.02 -3.36 12.09
C GLY A 13 13.84 -4.26 12.36
N ILE A 14 12.99 -3.85 13.30
CA ILE A 14 11.63 -4.40 13.41
C ILE A 14 11.08 -4.24 11.99
N ALA A 15 10.74 -5.35 11.34
CA ALA A 15 9.95 -5.33 10.12
C ALA A 15 8.55 -4.83 10.50
N GLY A 16 8.45 -3.55 10.84
CA GLY A 16 7.19 -2.85 10.89
C GLY A 16 6.62 -2.92 9.49
N VAL A 17 5.38 -3.38 9.39
CA VAL A 17 4.55 -3.17 8.20
C VAL A 17 4.49 -1.65 8.01
N LEU A 18 5.40 -1.11 7.20
CA LEU A 18 5.61 0.33 7.06
C LEU A 18 4.31 0.98 6.55
N GLY A 19 3.67 1.78 7.42
CA GLY A 19 2.79 2.87 7.01
C GLY A 19 1.34 2.57 6.65
N ARG A 20 0.77 1.38 6.90
CA ARG A 20 -0.66 1.12 6.66
C ARG A 20 -1.53 1.67 7.78
N ARG A 21 -2.58 2.43 7.45
CA ARG A 21 -3.57 2.93 8.43
C ARG A 21 -5.00 2.78 7.91
N CYS A 22 -5.90 2.35 8.79
CA CYS A 22 -7.33 2.39 8.52
C CYS A 22 -7.89 3.79 8.80
N VAL A 23 -8.66 4.32 7.85
CA VAL A 23 -9.41 5.57 7.96
C VAL A 23 -10.87 5.28 7.64
N VAL A 24 -11.76 5.55 8.58
CA VAL A 24 -13.20 5.29 8.42
C VAL A 24 -13.92 6.61 8.26
N TYR A 25 -14.63 6.76 7.15
CA TYR A 25 -15.44 7.96 6.85
C TYR A 25 -16.90 7.68 7.14
N SER A 26 -17.58 8.67 7.71
CA SER A 26 -19.01 8.60 8.02
C SER A 26 -19.86 8.72 6.76
N ALA A 27 -21.15 8.39 6.90
CA ALA A 27 -22.13 8.51 5.83
C ALA A 27 -22.19 9.96 5.31
N GLY A 28 -21.96 10.15 4.00
CA GLY A 28 -22.01 11.47 3.36
C GLY A 28 -20.77 12.36 3.59
N GLU A 29 -19.77 11.88 4.32
CA GLU A 29 -18.49 12.58 4.46
C GLU A 29 -17.72 12.57 3.12
N THR A 30 -17.12 13.71 2.76
CA THR A 30 -16.35 13.83 1.51
C THR A 30 -14.98 13.20 1.68
N ILE A 31 -14.66 12.19 0.86
CA ILE A 31 -13.34 11.56 0.83
C ILE A 31 -12.40 12.43 -0.02
N PRO A 32 -11.30 12.98 0.54
CA PRO A 32 -10.42 13.87 -0.21
C PRO A 32 -9.68 13.12 -1.32
N ALA A 33 -9.56 13.72 -2.50
CA ALA A 33 -8.81 13.13 -3.61
C ALA A 33 -7.30 13.06 -3.27
N ILE A 34 -6.63 12.02 -3.76
CA ILE A 34 -5.17 11.91 -3.65
C ILE A 34 -4.55 12.87 -4.68
N PRO A 35 -3.70 13.84 -4.27
CA PRO A 35 -3.07 14.74 -5.21
C PRO A 35 -2.05 14.00 -6.10
N LYS A 36 -1.85 14.49 -7.32
CA LYS A 36 -0.81 13.96 -8.22
C LYS A 36 0.56 14.07 -7.55
N GLY A 37 1.31 12.96 -7.53
CA GLY A 37 2.63 12.90 -6.88
C GLY A 37 2.58 12.79 -5.36
N ALA A 38 1.42 12.45 -4.78
CA ALA A 38 1.33 12.09 -3.37
C ALA A 38 2.32 10.97 -3.02
N ARG A 39 2.87 11.04 -1.81
CA ARG A 39 3.72 9.99 -1.22
C ARG A 39 2.90 8.98 -0.41
N TYR A 40 1.61 8.89 -0.67
CA TYR A 40 0.71 7.92 -0.05
C TYR A 40 -0.36 7.46 -1.05
N GLY A 41 -0.91 6.27 -0.82
CA GLY A 41 -2.07 5.74 -1.54
C GLY A 41 -3.28 5.58 -0.62
N ARG A 42 -4.45 5.38 -1.24
CA ARG A 42 -5.70 5.03 -0.54
C ARG A 42 -6.56 4.13 -1.40
N THR A 43 -7.13 3.09 -0.79
CA THR A 43 -8.24 2.30 -1.35
C THR A 43 -9.38 2.29 -0.35
N CYS A 44 -10.61 2.49 -0.84
CA CYS A 44 -11.82 2.53 0.00
C CYS A 44 -12.82 1.45 -0.39
N HIS A 45 -13.41 0.83 0.63
CA HIS A 45 -14.38 -0.25 0.54
C HIS A 45 -15.65 0.15 1.28
N SER A 46 -16.80 -0.33 0.78
CA SER A 46 -18.10 -0.19 1.44
C SER A 46 -18.57 -1.57 1.90
N VAL A 47 -19.14 -1.63 3.11
CA VAL A 47 -19.76 -2.84 3.63
C VAL A 47 -21.26 -2.78 3.34
N LEU A 48 -21.87 -3.91 3.00
CA LEU A 48 -23.32 -3.96 2.82
C LEU A 48 -24.01 -3.69 4.16
N PHE A 49 -25.02 -2.80 4.16
CA PHE A 49 -25.76 -2.36 5.36
C PHE A 49 -24.98 -1.51 6.37
N ASP A 50 -23.71 -1.17 6.09
CA ASP A 50 -22.98 -0.15 6.85
C ASP A 50 -22.89 1.14 6.02
N PRO A 51 -23.39 2.27 6.52
CA PRO A 51 -23.30 3.53 5.78
C PRO A 51 -21.89 4.15 5.82
N LYS A 52 -20.93 3.57 6.54
CA LYS A 52 -19.53 4.01 6.60
C LYS A 52 -18.72 3.58 5.36
N ARG A 53 -17.62 4.27 5.13
CA ARG A 53 -16.60 3.91 4.14
C ARG A 53 -15.29 3.58 4.86
N TYR A 54 -14.77 2.40 4.58
CA TYR A 54 -13.55 1.88 5.19
C TYR A 54 -12.40 2.02 4.20
N CYS A 55 -11.43 2.87 4.50
CA CYS A 55 -10.30 3.12 3.63
C CYS A 55 -9.01 2.64 4.29
N ILE A 56 -8.12 2.03 3.50
CA ILE A 56 -6.73 1.82 3.89
C ILE A 56 -5.92 2.87 3.17
N GLU A 57 -5.09 3.58 3.93
CA GLU A 57 -4.06 4.44 3.42
C GLU A 57 -2.69 3.83 3.71
N TRP A 58 -1.73 4.08 2.82
CA TRP A 58 -0.38 3.59 2.97
C TRP A 58 0.63 4.60 2.47
N ASP A 59 1.81 4.63 3.07
CA ASP A 59 2.94 5.39 2.54
C ASP A 59 3.50 4.72 1.28
N CYS A 60 3.92 5.54 0.32
CA CYS A 60 4.48 5.02 -0.92
C CYS A 60 5.91 4.50 -0.71
N PRO A 61 6.23 3.32 -1.27
CA PRO A 61 7.58 2.80 -1.24
C PRO A 61 8.51 3.75 -2.01
N GLN A 62 9.77 3.80 -1.57
CA GLN A 62 10.80 4.49 -2.34
C GLN A 62 11.05 3.72 -3.64
N THR A 63 11.20 4.45 -4.74
CA THR A 63 11.52 3.88 -6.04
C THR A 63 13.02 3.95 -6.28
N ASP A 64 13.63 2.82 -6.64
CA ASP A 64 15.09 2.73 -6.89
C ASP A 64 15.49 3.02 -8.36
N CYS A 65 14.54 3.38 -9.22
CA CYS A 65 14.79 3.69 -10.63
C CYS A 65 15.02 5.18 -10.88
N SER A 66 15.87 5.50 -11.85
CA SER A 66 16.20 6.88 -12.23
C SER A 66 15.03 7.66 -12.83
N ASN A 67 14.01 6.97 -13.37
CA ASN A 67 12.83 7.60 -13.96
C ASN A 67 11.54 6.89 -13.52
N PRO A 68 11.03 7.18 -12.32
CA PRO A 68 9.80 6.58 -11.83
C PRO A 68 8.58 7.12 -12.58
N ILE A 69 7.63 6.24 -12.84
CA ILE A 69 6.33 6.58 -13.44
C ILE A 69 5.45 7.14 -12.33
N ILE A 70 4.95 8.37 -12.53
CA ILE A 70 4.06 9.04 -11.57
C ILE A 70 2.62 8.91 -12.07
N PRO A 71 1.79 8.04 -11.48
CA PRO A 71 0.40 7.90 -11.89
C PRO A 71 -0.43 9.12 -11.48
N TYR A 72 -1.62 9.25 -12.07
CA TYR A 72 -2.59 10.28 -11.69
C TYR A 72 -3.07 10.10 -10.24
N SER A 73 -3.17 8.86 -9.79
CA SER A 73 -3.55 8.48 -8.42
C SER A 73 -2.71 7.30 -7.94
N GLY A 74 -2.30 7.30 -6.67
CA GLY A 74 -1.50 6.24 -6.07
C GLY A 74 0.00 6.50 -6.15
N CYS A 75 0.78 5.46 -5.90
CA CYS A 75 2.21 5.59 -5.68
C CYS A 75 3.04 5.59 -6.97
N PRO A 76 4.16 6.34 -7.02
CA PRO A 76 5.15 6.18 -8.06
C PRO A 76 5.68 4.75 -8.12
N TYR A 77 6.01 4.27 -9.32
CA TYR A 77 6.55 2.93 -9.52
C TYR A 77 7.56 2.91 -10.66
N CYS A 78 8.39 1.86 -10.70
CA CYS A 78 9.36 1.66 -11.77
C CYS A 78 8.76 0.87 -12.92
N GLN A 79 9.25 1.09 -14.14
CA GLN A 79 8.83 0.29 -15.30
C GLN A 79 9.02 -1.20 -15.01
N GLY A 80 7.97 -2.01 -15.26
CA GLY A 80 8.00 -3.44 -14.97
C GLY A 80 7.70 -3.79 -13.50
N THR A 81 7.27 -2.83 -12.69
CA THR A 81 6.81 -3.06 -11.32
C THR A 81 5.39 -2.55 -11.11
N CYS A 82 4.72 -3.03 -10.06
CA CYS A 82 3.43 -2.55 -9.59
C CYS A 82 3.55 -2.18 -8.12
N VAL A 83 2.78 -1.18 -7.67
CA VAL A 83 2.65 -0.86 -6.25
C VAL A 83 1.23 -1.18 -5.80
N ASN A 84 1.11 -2.01 -4.76
CA ASN A 84 -0.17 -2.33 -4.11
C ASN A 84 -0.04 -2.29 -2.60
N ASP A 85 -0.92 -1.57 -1.91
CA ASP A 85 -0.93 -1.43 -0.45
C ASP A 85 0.47 -1.14 0.15
N GLY A 86 1.25 -0.28 -0.50
CA GLY A 86 2.61 0.10 -0.07
C GLY A 86 3.71 -0.89 -0.46
N ASN A 87 3.36 -2.03 -1.08
CA ASN A 87 4.32 -3.06 -1.49
C ASN A 87 4.64 -2.96 -2.98
N VAL A 88 5.89 -3.26 -3.33
CA VAL A 88 6.37 -3.30 -4.73
C VAL A 88 6.38 -4.75 -5.21
N TYR A 89 5.77 -4.99 -6.37
CA TYR A 89 5.72 -6.31 -7.02
C TYR A 89 6.36 -6.24 -8.39
N GLN A 90 7.15 -7.27 -8.73
CA GLN A 90 7.77 -7.40 -10.05
C GLN A 90 6.74 -7.90 -11.08
N TYR A 91 6.98 -7.58 -12.35
CA TYR A 91 6.18 -8.07 -13.47
C TYR A 91 6.04 -9.60 -13.44
N GLY A 92 4.81 -10.08 -13.66
CA GLY A 92 4.48 -11.50 -13.66
C GLY A 92 4.29 -12.11 -12.26
N VAL A 93 4.61 -11.38 -11.19
CA VAL A 93 4.37 -11.87 -9.82
C VAL A 93 2.88 -11.81 -9.51
N SER A 94 2.37 -12.95 -9.05
CA SER A 94 1.04 -13.06 -8.46
C SER A 94 1.12 -13.00 -6.94
N PHE A 95 0.21 -12.27 -6.31
CA PHE A 95 0.17 -12.06 -4.87
C PHE A 95 -1.28 -11.94 -4.36
N PRO A 96 -1.54 -12.26 -3.09
CA PRO A 96 -2.84 -11.97 -2.46
C PRO A 96 -3.05 -10.46 -2.37
N CYS A 97 -4.23 -9.97 -2.77
CA CYS A 97 -4.61 -8.55 -2.70
C CYS A 97 -5.99 -8.38 -2.05
N ASP A 98 -6.30 -7.14 -1.62
CA ASP A 98 -7.59 -6.72 -1.07
C ASP A 98 -8.13 -7.62 0.05
N GLY A 99 -7.40 -7.69 1.17
CA GLY A 99 -7.82 -8.52 2.32
C GLY A 99 -7.64 -10.03 2.10
N GLY A 100 -6.85 -10.44 1.10
CA GLY A 100 -6.48 -11.84 0.86
C GLY A 100 -7.53 -12.68 0.14
N CYS A 101 -8.62 -12.06 -0.32
CA CYS A 101 -9.70 -12.75 -1.03
C CYS A 101 -9.40 -12.93 -2.53
N ASN A 102 -8.54 -12.06 -3.09
CA ASN A 102 -8.21 -12.05 -4.52
C ASN A 102 -6.73 -12.34 -4.74
N THR A 103 -6.43 -12.98 -5.87
CA THR A 103 -5.07 -13.04 -6.40
C THR A 103 -4.91 -11.95 -7.46
N CYS A 104 -3.95 -11.06 -7.27
CA CYS A 104 -3.57 -10.05 -8.25
C CYS A 104 -2.28 -10.48 -8.94
N THR A 105 -2.16 -10.20 -10.23
CA THR A 105 -0.91 -10.36 -10.97
C THR A 105 -0.45 -8.99 -11.45
N CYS A 106 0.82 -8.66 -11.22
CA CYS A 106 1.42 -7.46 -11.78
C CYS A 106 1.66 -7.64 -13.29
N PHE A 107 0.92 -6.90 -14.12
CA PHE A 107 1.01 -7.03 -15.58
C PHE A 107 1.19 -5.66 -16.24
N MET A 108 2.33 -5.46 -16.91
CA MET A 108 2.67 -4.22 -17.62
C MET A 108 2.48 -2.94 -16.77
N SER A 109 2.84 -3.01 -15.48
CA SER A 109 2.68 -1.90 -14.52
C SER A 109 1.23 -1.51 -14.21
N THR A 110 0.29 -2.38 -14.58
CA THR A 110 -1.11 -2.33 -14.17
C THR A 110 -1.45 -3.58 -13.38
N MET A 111 -2.38 -3.46 -12.43
CA MET A 111 -2.89 -4.62 -11.70
C MET A 111 -4.12 -5.17 -12.40
N ARG A 112 -4.16 -6.47 -12.68
CA ARG A 112 -5.41 -7.19 -12.97
C ARG A 112 -5.88 -7.84 -11.68
N ALA A 113 -6.95 -7.31 -11.09
CA ALA A 113 -7.63 -7.91 -9.96
C ALA A 113 -8.77 -8.84 -10.45
N CYS A 114 -8.84 -10.05 -9.90
CA CYS A 114 -10.05 -10.88 -9.95
C CYS A 114 -11.03 -10.43 -8.86
N PHE A 115 -12.32 -10.48 -9.18
CA PHE A 115 -13.39 -9.77 -8.47
C PHE A 115 -13.75 -10.35 -7.10
N LYS A 116 -13.45 -9.62 -6.01
CA LYS A 116 -14.37 -9.43 -4.87
C LYS A 116 -13.94 -8.25 -3.99
N LYS A 117 -14.83 -7.27 -3.81
CA LYS A 117 -14.62 -6.15 -2.88
C LYS A 117 -15.04 -6.57 -1.48
N THR A 118 -14.17 -7.22 -0.72
CA THR A 118 -14.31 -7.29 0.74
C THR A 118 -13.60 -6.10 1.37
N PRO A 119 -14.07 -5.56 2.50
CA PRO A 119 -13.31 -4.57 3.25
C PRO A 119 -11.99 -5.18 3.73
N PRO A 120 -10.94 -4.37 3.88
CA PRO A 120 -9.69 -4.84 4.46
C PRO A 120 -9.96 -5.30 5.91
N ALA A 121 -9.45 -6.49 6.26
CA ALA A 121 -9.62 -7.06 7.60
C ALA A 121 -9.09 -6.13 8.72
N GLU A 122 -8.09 -5.30 8.39
CA GLU A 122 -7.52 -4.27 9.26
C GLU A 122 -8.51 -3.15 9.63
N CYS A 123 -9.65 -3.06 8.94
CA CYS A 123 -10.67 -2.05 9.12
C CYS A 123 -12.00 -2.61 9.69
N LEU A 124 -12.08 -3.91 9.98
CA LEU A 124 -13.24 -4.62 10.53
C LEU A 124 -13.00 -4.98 11.99
#